data_AF-A0A355SH93-F1
#
_entry.id   AF-A0A355SH93-F1
#
_cell.length_a   1.000
_cell.length_b   1.000
_cell.length_c   1.000
_cell.angle_alpha   90.00
_cell.angle_beta   90.00
_cell.angle_gamma   90.00
#
_symmetry.space_group_name_H-M   'P 1'
#
loop_
_entity.id
_entity.type
_entity.pdbx_description
1 polymer ?
#
loop_
_entity_poly.entity_id
_entity_poly.type
_entity_poly.pdbx_seq_one_letter_code
_entity_poly.pdbx_strand_id
1 'polypeptide(L)'
;MGQGPWTTWQMISWGIIGIISGFIGKTNRHISVEKFSILCFLYGFLFDWIMNLWHVAGFVRPLNLKTIALAYLTGLTFDIMHAGSNFVFSMIFYNNFLKVLNRFKKRMEITYEQEELK
;
A
#
# COMPACT_ATOMS: atom_id res chain seq x y z
N MET A 1 19.11 -9.79 6.81
CA MET A 1 18.71 -8.44 6.35
C MET A 1 18.30 -7.65 7.58
N GLY A 2 19.11 -6.66 7.99
CA GLY A 2 18.82 -5.84 9.16
C GLY A 2 17.82 -4.72 8.84
N GLN A 3 17.26 -4.11 9.88
CA GLN A 3 16.53 -2.85 9.75
C GLN A 3 17.54 -1.72 9.55
N GLY A 4 17.21 -0.73 8.72
CA GLY A 4 18.11 0.38 8.43
C GLY A 4 17.38 1.70 8.26
N PRO A 5 18.07 2.78 7.86
CA PRO A 5 17.48 4.12 7.75
C PRO A 5 16.28 4.19 6.79
N TRP A 6 16.13 3.24 5.87
CA TRP A 6 15.01 3.16 4.94
C TRP A 6 13.71 2.63 5.60
N THR A 7 13.80 1.94 6.74
CA THR A 7 12.63 1.35 7.41
C THR A 7 11.62 2.41 7.82
N THR A 8 12.06 3.57 8.29
CA THR A 8 11.17 4.68 8.64
C THR A 8 10.36 5.18 7.44
N TRP A 9 10.99 5.25 6.26
CA TRP A 9 10.34 5.61 5.00
C TRP A 9 9.34 4.55 4.54
N GLN A 10 9.66 3.26 4.73
CA GLN A 10 8.71 2.18 4.47
C GLN A 10 7.49 2.27 5.40
N MET A 11 7.70 2.53 6.69
CA MET A 11 6.60 2.70 7.66
C MET A 11 5.69 3.87 7.29
N ILE A 12 6.26 5.01 6.88
CA ILE A 12 5.50 6.17 6.41
C ILE A 12 4.70 5.80 5.16
N SER A 13 5.32 5.12 4.19
CA SER A 13 4.67 4.71 2.94
C SER A 13 3.45 3.82 3.21
N TRP A 14 3.61 2.79 4.04
CA TRP A 14 2.50 1.92 4.44
C TRP A 14 1.44 2.64 5.26
N GLY A 15 1.84 3.59 6.11
CA GLY A 15 0.92 4.44 6.86
C GLY A 15 0.02 5.28 5.94
N ILE A 16 0.60 5.95 4.93
CA ILE A 16 -0.14 6.73 3.93
C ILE A 16 -1.10 5.84 3.14
N ILE A 17 -0.63 4.69 2.65
CA ILE A 17 -1.46 3.71 1.92
C ILE A 17 -2.63 3.23 2.80
N GLY A 18 -2.38 2.97 4.08
CA GLY A 18 -3.40 2.56 5.05
C GLY A 18 -4.45 3.64 5.29
N ILE A 19 -4.04 4.90 5.44
CA ILE A 19 -4.95 6.04 5.59
C ILE A 19 -5.85 6.18 4.35
N ILE A 20 -5.27 6.19 3.15
CA ILE A 20 -6.02 6.31 1.89
C ILE A 20 -7.03 5.15 1.76
N SER A 21 -6.57 3.92 1.99
CA SER A 21 -7.43 2.73 1.92
C SER A 21 -8.54 2.74 2.96
N GLY A 22 -8.27 3.26 4.16
CA GLY A 22 -9.26 3.42 5.23
C GLY A 22 -10.39 4.37 4.84
N PHE A 23 -10.06 5.51 4.24
CA PHE A 23 -11.07 6.44 3.70
C PHE A 23 -11.89 5.81 2.57
N ILE A 24 -11.25 5.13 1.62
CA ILE A 24 -11.93 4.46 0.52
C ILE A 24 -12.89 3.38 1.05
N GLY A 25 -12.45 2.58 2.04
CA GLY A 25 -13.26 1.51 2.63
C GLY A 25 -14.45 2.01 3.46
N LYS A 26 -14.41 3.25 3.98
CA LYS A 26 -15.55 3.88 4.66
C LYS A 26 -16.65 4.28 3.67
N THR A 27 -16.26 4.75 2.48
CA THR A 27 -17.19 5.23 1.44
C THR A 27 -17.73 4.08 0.58
N ASN A 28 -16.89 3.11 0.22
CA ASN A 28 -17.26 1.99 -0.65
C ASN A 28 -17.12 0.65 0.09
N ARG A 29 -18.26 0.11 0.53
CA ARG A 29 -18.30 -1.15 1.29
C ARG A 29 -18.05 -2.39 0.42
N HIS A 30 -18.25 -2.28 -0.90
CA HIS A 30 -17.98 -3.33 -1.88
C HIS A 30 -17.16 -2.76 -3.04
N ILE A 31 -15.87 -3.10 -3.08
CA ILE A 31 -14.96 -2.74 -4.18
C ILE A 31 -14.84 -3.99 -5.07
N SER A 32 -14.98 -3.85 -6.38
CA SER A 32 -14.78 -4.99 -7.29
C SER A 32 -13.30 -5.39 -7.36
N VAL A 33 -13.03 -6.62 -7.81
CA VAL A 33 -11.65 -7.15 -7.88
C VAL A 33 -10.76 -6.28 -8.75
N GLU A 34 -11.29 -5.79 -9.87
CA GLU A 34 -10.57 -4.96 -10.84
C GLU A 34 -10.21 -3.62 -10.21
N LYS A 35 -11.17 -2.95 -9.57
CA LYS A 35 -10.93 -1.66 -8.89
C LYS A 35 -9.91 -1.80 -7.77
N PHE A 36 -10.02 -2.87 -6.97
CA PHE A 36 -9.05 -3.15 -5.92
C PHE A 36 -7.65 -3.40 -6.48
N SER A 37 -7.55 -4.15 -7.58
CA SER A 37 -6.27 -4.48 -8.19
C SER A 37 -5.60 -3.25 -8.81
N ILE A 38 -6.38 -2.36 -9.43
CA ILE A 38 -5.88 -1.05 -9.90
C ILE A 38 -5.37 -0.22 -8.72
N LEU A 39 -6.06 -0.21 -7.58
CA LEU A 39 -5.56 0.48 -6.37
C LEU A 39 -4.24 -0.13 -5.89
N CYS A 40 -4.11 -1.46 -5.84
CA CYS A 40 -2.86 -2.13 -5.48
C CYS A 40 -1.70 -1.79 -6.42
N PHE A 41 -1.97 -1.67 -7.72
CA PHE A 41 -0.99 -1.21 -8.71
C PHE A 41 -0.51 0.22 -8.40
N LEU A 42 -1.45 1.15 -8.17
CA LEU A 42 -1.13 2.53 -7.82
C LEU A 42 -0.36 2.63 -6.49
N TYR A 43 -0.69 1.78 -5.51
CA TYR A 43 0.02 1.72 -4.24
C TYR A 43 1.44 1.19 -4.37
N GLY A 44 1.71 0.28 -5.32
CA GLY A 44 3.07 -0.13 -5.65
C GLY A 44 3.92 1.07 -6.06
N PHE A 45 3.46 1.82 -7.06
CA PHE A 45 4.15 3.05 -7.50
C PHE A 45 4.27 4.10 -6.39
N LEU A 46 3.22 4.31 -5.59
CA LEU A 46 3.27 5.27 -4.49
C LEU A 46 4.34 4.89 -3.47
N PHE A 47 4.43 3.62 -3.11
CA PHE A 47 5.46 3.10 -2.22
C PHE A 47 6.85 3.30 -2.83
N ASP A 48 7.06 2.85 -4.06
CA ASP A 48 8.36 2.87 -4.72
C ASP A 48 8.86 4.30 -4.93
N TRP A 49 7.97 5.25 -5.25
CA TRP A 49 8.34 6.65 -5.40
C TRP A 49 8.76 7.33 -4.10
N ILE A 50 8.17 6.94 -2.96
CA ILE A 50 8.64 7.40 -1.63
C ILE A 50 10.02 6.81 -1.34
N MET A 51 10.26 5.55 -1.73
CA MET A 51 11.57 4.91 -1.57
C MET A 51 12.64 5.53 -2.49
N ASN A 52 12.28 5.88 -3.72
CA ASN A 52 13.14 6.60 -4.66
C ASN A 52 13.48 7.99 -4.13
N LEU A 53 12.52 8.68 -3.48
CA LEU A 53 12.77 9.95 -2.81
C LEU A 53 13.79 9.81 -1.67
N TRP A 54 13.66 8.77 -0.83
CA TRP A 54 14.65 8.47 0.21
C TRP A 54 16.04 8.24 -0.39
N HIS A 55 16.13 7.45 -1.46
CA HIS A 55 17.39 7.18 -2.15
C HIS A 55 18.02 8.46 -2.71
N VAL A 56 17.22 9.31 -3.37
CA VAL A 56 17.67 10.61 -3.90
C VAL A 56 18.18 11.52 -2.77
N ALA A 57 17.44 11.63 -1.67
CA ALA A 57 17.82 12.45 -0.53
C ALA A 57 19.14 11.98 0.11
N GLY A 58 19.28 10.66 0.30
CA GLY A 58 20.41 10.05 0.99
C GLY A 58 21.70 9.94 0.18
N PHE A 59 21.60 9.63 -1.12
CA PHE A 59 22.75 9.12 -1.88
C PHE A 59 23.04 9.85 -3.19
N VAL A 60 22.08 10.56 -3.77
CA VAL A 60 22.28 11.21 -5.08
C VAL A 60 22.94 12.57 -4.92
N ARG A 61 24.12 12.75 -5.52
CA ARG A 61 24.86 14.02 -5.59
C ARG A 61 25.51 14.16 -6.98
N PRO A 62 25.54 15.37 -7.58
CA PRO A 62 24.89 16.61 -7.15
C PRO A 62 23.35 16.52 -7.28
N LEU A 63 22.63 17.30 -6.47
CA LEU A 63 21.17 17.38 -6.53
C LEU A 63 20.75 18.36 -7.63
N ASN A 64 20.33 17.83 -8.77
CA ASN A 64 19.73 18.61 -9.86
C ASN A 64 18.61 17.80 -10.52
N LEU A 65 17.78 18.46 -11.33
CA LEU A 65 16.62 17.80 -11.95
C LEU A 65 17.01 16.60 -12.83
N LYS A 66 18.19 16.64 -13.47
CA LYS A 66 18.66 15.54 -14.33
C LYS A 66 19.04 14.31 -13.50
N THR A 67 19.76 14.49 -12.38
CA THR A 67 20.19 13.38 -11.52
C THR A 67 19.00 12.77 -10.77
N ILE A 68 18.02 13.58 -10.39
CA ILE A 68 16.75 13.09 -9.82
C ILE A 68 15.98 12.26 -10.86
N ALA A 69 15.78 12.78 -12.08
CA ALA A 69 15.09 12.05 -13.14
C ALA A 69 15.80 10.73 -13.48
N LEU A 70 17.14 10.74 -13.56
CA LEU A 70 17.91 9.53 -13.81
C LEU A 70 17.74 8.50 -12.69
N ALA A 71 17.73 8.92 -11.42
CA ALA A 71 17.53 8.02 -10.29
C ALA A 71 16.17 7.30 -10.36
N TYR A 72 15.10 8.03 -10.70
CA TYR A 72 13.77 7.44 -10.90
C TYR A 72 13.74 6.51 -12.13
N LEU A 73 14.38 6.89 -13.23
CA LEU A 73 14.47 6.04 -14.43
C LEU A 73 15.22 4.73 -14.14
N THR A 74 16.27 4.75 -13.32
CA THR A 74 16.99 3.54 -12.94
C THR A 74 16.16 2.60 -12.05
N GLY A 75 15.28 3.15 -11.22
CA GLY A 75 14.35 2.37 -10.39
C GLY A 75 13.14 1.84 -11.14
N LEU A 76 12.80 2.44 -12.29
CA LEU A 76 11.53 2.24 -12.97
C LEU A 76 11.21 0.77 -13.31
N THR A 77 12.21 -0.04 -13.66
CA THR A 77 11.98 -1.48 -13.89
C THR A 77 11.49 -2.19 -12.63
N PHE A 78 12.09 -1.88 -11.47
CA PHE A 78 11.63 -2.40 -10.19
C PHE A 78 10.24 -1.88 -9.84
N ASP A 79 9.98 -0.58 -10.05
CA ASP A 79 8.66 0.02 -9.80
C ASP A 79 7.55 -0.69 -10.61
N ILE A 80 7.80 -0.94 -11.90
CA ILE A 80 6.86 -1.65 -12.79
C ILE A 80 6.67 -3.10 -12.32
N MET A 81 7.74 -3.80 -11.98
CA MET A 81 7.64 -5.19 -11.52
C MET A 81 6.88 -5.30 -10.20
N HIS A 82 7.12 -4.40 -9.26
CA HIS A 82 6.44 -4.38 -7.96
C HIS A 82 4.96 -4.03 -8.12
N ALA A 83 4.63 -2.92 -8.80
CA ALA A 83 3.26 -2.53 -9.07
C ALA A 83 2.50 -3.60 -9.88
N GLY A 84 3.14 -4.15 -10.91
CA GLY A 84 2.59 -5.23 -11.74
C GLY A 84 2.32 -6.51 -10.94
N SER A 85 3.24 -6.89 -10.06
CA SER A 85 3.04 -8.05 -9.17
C SER A 85 1.88 -7.82 -8.21
N ASN A 86 1.78 -6.61 -7.62
CA ASN A 86 0.65 -6.26 -6.76
C ASN A 86 -0.69 -6.35 -7.50
N PHE A 87 -0.75 -5.89 -8.75
CA PHE A 87 -1.94 -6.03 -9.59
C PHE A 87 -2.30 -7.49 -9.87
N VAL A 88 -1.33 -8.30 -10.31
CA VAL A 88 -1.55 -9.71 -10.67
C VAL A 88 -1.97 -10.52 -9.45
N PHE A 89 -1.26 -10.39 -8.33
CA PHE A 89 -1.57 -11.14 -7.12
C PHE A 89 -2.88 -10.70 -6.47
N SER A 90 -3.21 -9.40 -6.50
CA SER A 90 -4.52 -8.95 -6.03
C SER A 90 -5.64 -9.53 -6.88
N MET A 91 -5.53 -9.54 -8.21
CA MET A 91 -6.52 -10.19 -9.09
C MET A 91 -6.73 -11.67 -8.75
N ILE A 92 -5.65 -12.41 -8.51
CA ILE A 92 -5.71 -13.86 -8.23
C ILE A 92 -6.27 -14.14 -6.83
N PHE A 93 -5.80 -13.41 -5.82
CA PHE A 93 -6.03 -13.77 -4.41
C PHE A 93 -7.10 -12.94 -3.70
N TYR A 94 -7.62 -11.87 -4.31
CA TYR A 94 -8.57 -10.95 -3.68
C TYR A 94 -9.72 -11.66 -2.97
N ASN A 95 -10.42 -12.57 -3.65
CA ASN A 95 -11.59 -13.25 -3.09
C ASN A 95 -11.24 -14.11 -1.86
N ASN A 96 -10.07 -14.75 -1.88
CA ASN A 96 -9.60 -15.59 -0.77
C ASN A 96 -9.21 -14.71 0.42
N PHE A 97 -8.44 -13.65 0.18
CA PHE A 97 -8.05 -12.71 1.23
C PHE A 97 -9.25 -11.99 1.83
N LEU A 98 -10.19 -11.52 1.00
CA LEU A 98 -11.39 -10.82 1.47
C LEU A 98 -12.23 -11.70 2.40
N LYS A 99 -12.42 -12.98 2.07
CA LYS A 99 -13.11 -13.95 2.95
C LYS A 99 -12.42 -14.07 4.31
N VAL A 100 -11.10 -14.21 4.31
CA VAL A 100 -10.30 -14.33 5.54
C VAL A 100 -10.36 -13.06 6.37
N LEU A 101 -10.16 -11.89 5.75
CA LEU A 101 -10.20 -10.58 6.40
C LEU A 101 -11.58 -10.27 6.99
N ASN A 102 -12.66 -10.56 6.25
CA ASN A 102 -14.03 -10.40 6.77
C ASN A 102 -14.30 -11.30 7.97
N ARG A 103 -13.78 -12.53 7.98
CA ARG A 103 -13.87 -13.42 9.14
C ARG A 103 -13.18 -12.82 10.36
N PHE A 104 -11.98 -12.26 10.21
CA PHE A 104 -11.28 -11.61 11.31
C PHE A 104 -11.98 -10.33 11.76
N LYS A 105 -12.46 -9.50 10.84
CA LYS A 105 -13.24 -8.30 11.15
C LYS A 105 -14.45 -8.63 12.02
N LYS A 106 -15.24 -9.63 11.65
CA LYS A 106 -16.42 -10.05 12.41
C LYS A 106 -16.09 -10.51 13.84
N ARG A 107 -14.89 -11.06 14.08
CA ARG A 107 -14.45 -11.47 15.42
C ARG A 107 -14.04 -10.29 16.30
N MET A 108 -13.66 -9.16 15.70
CA MET A 108 -13.26 -7.95 16.42
C MET A 108 -14.43 -6.99 16.64
N GLU A 109 -15.58 -7.24 16.02
CA GLU A 109 -16.80 -6.46 16.20
C GLU A 109 -17.49 -6.91 17.49
N ILE A 110 -17.38 -6.09 18.53
CA ILE A 110 -18.05 -6.30 19.82
C ILE A 110 -19.37 -5.54 19.78
N THR A 111 -20.48 -6.25 19.88
CA THR A 111 -21.81 -5.68 20.08
C THR A 111 -22.21 -5.90 21.53
N TYR A 112 -22.53 -4.82 22.25
CA TYR A 112 -23.12 -4.93 23.56
C TYR A 112 -24.59 -5.30 23.37
N GLU A 113 -25.02 -6.47 23.87
CA GLU A 113 -26.45 -6.75 23.98
C GLU A 113 -27.00 -5.83 25.08
N GLN A 114 -27.99 -5.00 24.74
CA GLN A 114 -28.77 -4.29 25.75
C GLN A 114 -29.60 -5.35 26.47
N GLU A 115 -29.12 -5.76 27.65
CA GLU A 115 -29.89 -6.53 28.60
C GLU A 115 -31.13 -5.69 28.94
N GLU A 116 -32.30 -6.13 28.46
CA GLU A 116 -33.59 -5.53 28.80
C GLU A 116 -33.72 -5.56 30.33
N LEU A 117 -33.46 -4.42 30.97
CA LEU A 117 -33.88 -4.14 32.34
C LEU A 117 -35.41 -4.21 32.36
N LYS A 118 -35.93 -5.40 32.65
CA LYS A 118 -37.31 -5.63 33.09
C LYS A 118 -37.46 -5.27 34.56
#